data_AF-A0A1Y4SAM3-F1
#
_entry.id   AF-A0A1Y4SAM3-F1
#
_cell.length_a   1.000
_cell.length_b   1.000
_cell.length_c   1.000
_cell.angle_alpha   90.00
_cell.angle_beta   90.00
_cell.angle_gamma   90.00
#
_symmetry.space_group_name_H-M   'P 1'
#
loop_
_entity.id
_entity.type
_entity.pdbx_description
1 polymer ?
#
loop_
_entity_poly.entity_id
_entity_poly.type
_entity_poly.pdbx_seq_one_letter_code
_entity_poly.pdbx_strand_id
1 'polypeptide(L)'
;MSKLKFEYNIRGYRYAPESFHIYKGLPGQKKKEIPLSDEQRQQMGYLCLTEGVKSAVDYVKHIERERERKCRQYMTYGFMLEENPHEYVYCPSLRCRESDTLKTRLCILQAVREELARDKGRVEQSIECDLDGHYRPVNIRKNYATADLRRPVMVWLHVV
;
A
#
# COMPACT_ATOMS: atom_id res chain seq x y z
N MET A 1 0.16 -25.71 -10.09
CA MET A 1 -1.18 -25.73 -9.46
C MET A 1 -2.12 -24.85 -10.27
N SER A 2 -3.16 -25.42 -10.90
CA SER A 2 -4.12 -24.62 -11.66
C SER A 2 -4.82 -23.64 -10.72
N LYS A 3 -4.79 -22.34 -11.02
CA LYS A 3 -5.55 -21.35 -10.25
C LYS A 3 -7.03 -21.76 -10.34
N LEU A 4 -7.63 -22.12 -9.20
CA LEU A 4 -9.05 -22.41 -9.12
C LEU A 4 -9.81 -21.19 -9.68
N LYS A 5 -10.60 -21.40 -10.74
CA LYS A 5 -11.39 -20.33 -11.35
C LYS A 5 -12.55 -20.01 -10.43
N PHE A 6 -12.58 -18.77 -9.91
CA PHE A 6 -13.74 -18.26 -9.18
C PHE A 6 -14.93 -18.11 -10.13
N GLU A 7 -16.12 -18.47 -9.64
CA GLU A 7 -17.38 -18.23 -10.33
C GLU A 7 -18.06 -16.97 -9.77
N TYR A 8 -18.66 -16.20 -10.67
CA TYR A 8 -19.39 -14.98 -10.35
C TYR A 8 -20.85 -15.15 -10.79
N ASN A 9 -21.79 -14.81 -9.91
CA ASN A 9 -23.21 -14.77 -10.20
C ASN A 9 -23.74 -13.36 -9.97
N ILE A 10 -24.39 -12.78 -10.97
CA ILE A 10 -25.06 -11.48 -10.85
C ILE A 10 -26.57 -11.72 -10.79
N ARG A 11 -27.25 -11.02 -9.89
CA ARG A 11 -28.72 -11.06 -9.74
C ARG A 11 -29.22 -9.63 -9.60
N GLY A 12 -30.26 -9.27 -10.33
CA GLY A 12 -30.86 -7.93 -10.26
C GLY A 12 -32.07 -7.83 -11.16
N TYR A 13 -32.87 -6.79 -10.97
CA TYR A 13 -34.02 -6.48 -11.80
C TYR A 13 -33.62 -5.54 -12.93
N ARG A 14 -34.00 -5.88 -14.16
CA ARG A 14 -33.66 -5.11 -15.37
C ARG A 14 -34.04 -3.63 -15.30
N TYR A 15 -35.12 -3.30 -14.59
CA TYR A 15 -35.65 -1.94 -14.49
C TYR A 15 -35.19 -1.19 -13.23
N ALA A 16 -34.32 -1.79 -12.41
CA ALA A 16 -33.76 -1.19 -11.21
C ALA A 16 -32.26 -1.53 -11.13
N PRO A 17 -31.37 -0.80 -11.82
CA PRO A 17 -29.94 -1.11 -11.88
C PRO A 17 -29.26 -1.11 -10.50
N GLU A 18 -29.79 -0.39 -9.52
CA GLU A 18 -29.30 -0.38 -8.13
C GLU A 18 -29.55 -1.72 -7.41
N SER A 19 -30.54 -2.50 -7.88
CA SER A 19 -30.89 -3.82 -7.31
C SER A 19 -29.92 -4.94 -7.69
N PHE A 20 -28.87 -4.64 -8.46
CA PHE A 20 -27.92 -5.64 -8.89
C PHE A 20 -26.93 -5.99 -7.76
N HIS A 21 -26.86 -7.27 -7.44
CA HIS A 21 -25.92 -7.86 -6.49
C HIS A 21 -25.05 -8.91 -7.17
N ILE A 22 -23.78 -8.97 -6.78
CA ILE A 22 -22.82 -9.94 -7.28
C ILE A 22 -22.31 -10.84 -6.17
N TYR A 23 -22.21 -12.13 -6.49
CA TYR A 23 -21.78 -13.18 -5.59
C TYR A 23 -20.58 -13.91 -6.18
N LYS A 24 -19.56 -14.15 -5.35
CA LYS A 24 -18.31 -14.81 -5.74
C LYS A 24 -18.08 -16.05 -4.87
N GLY A 25 -17.62 -17.13 -5.49
CA GLY A 25 -17.26 -18.35 -4.78
C GLY A 25 -16.51 -19.35 -5.66
N LEU A 26 -15.98 -20.39 -5.04
CA LEU A 26 -15.43 -21.54 -5.76
C LEU A 26 -16.57 -22.42 -6.29
N PRO A 27 -16.34 -23.19 -7.37
CA PRO A 27 -17.34 -24.14 -7.87
C PRO A 27 -17.81 -25.08 -6.76
N GLY A 28 -19.13 -25.24 -6.61
CA GLY A 28 -19.74 -26.10 -5.59
C GLY A 28 -19.78 -25.54 -4.16
N GLN A 29 -19.25 -24.33 -3.91
CA GLN A 29 -19.34 -23.67 -2.59
C GLN A 29 -20.41 -22.58 -2.56
N LYS A 30 -20.92 -22.27 -1.36
CA LYS A 30 -21.83 -21.14 -1.14
C LYS A 30 -21.12 -19.84 -1.52
N LYS A 31 -21.62 -19.17 -2.55
CA LYS A 31 -21.08 -17.90 -3.03
C LYS A 31 -21.40 -16.79 -2.02
N LYS A 32 -20.41 -15.96 -1.71
CA LYS A 32 -20.56 -14.81 -0.81
C LYS A 32 -20.83 -13.54 -1.62
N GLU A 33 -21.68 -12.67 -1.12
CA GLU A 33 -21.91 -11.36 -1.73
C GLU A 33 -20.65 -10.51 -1.61
N ILE A 34 -20.30 -9.80 -2.70
CA ILE A 34 -19.26 -8.78 -2.65
C ILE A 34 -19.93 -7.47 -2.24
N PRO A 35 -19.52 -6.83 -1.13
CA PRO A 35 -20.11 -5.58 -0.71
C PRO A 35 -19.75 -4.49 -1.73
N LEU A 36 -20.74 -3.87 -2.36
CA LEU A 36 -20.59 -2.74 -3.29
C LEU A 36 -21.39 -1.55 -2.76
N SER A 37 -20.93 -0.33 -3.01
CA SER A 37 -21.74 0.87 -2.78
C SER A 37 -22.90 0.93 -3.77
N ASP A 38 -23.93 1.75 -3.50
CA ASP A 38 -25.09 1.87 -4.39
C ASP A 38 -24.70 2.39 -5.78
N GLU A 39 -23.77 3.33 -5.86
CA GLU A 39 -23.19 3.80 -7.13
C GLU A 39 -22.45 2.68 -7.89
N GLN A 40 -21.66 1.87 -7.17
CA GLN A 40 -20.95 0.74 -7.78
C GLN A 40 -21.94 -0.32 -8.28
N ARG A 41 -23.05 -0.53 -7.57
CA ARG A 41 -24.13 -1.44 -7.97
C ARG A 41 -24.82 -0.94 -9.23
N GLN A 42 -25.18 0.35 -9.26
CA GLN A 42 -25.81 0.98 -10.42
C GLN A 42 -24.92 0.87 -11.66
N GLN A 43 -23.63 1.22 -11.54
CA GLN A 43 -22.68 1.15 -12.65
C GLN A 43 -22.48 -0.29 -13.15
N MET A 44 -22.32 -1.24 -12.23
CA MET A 44 -22.23 -2.66 -12.56
C MET A 44 -23.50 -3.17 -13.25
N GLY A 45 -24.68 -2.78 -12.74
CA GLY A 45 -25.99 -3.14 -13.32
C GLY A 45 -26.14 -2.60 -14.74
N TYR A 46 -25.76 -1.34 -14.96
CA TYR A 46 -25.73 -0.72 -16.28
C TYR A 46 -24.83 -1.50 -17.26
N LEU A 47 -23.57 -1.77 -16.87
CA LEU A 47 -22.64 -2.56 -17.68
C LEU A 47 -23.15 -3.97 -17.97
N CYS A 48 -23.83 -4.60 -17.01
CA CYS A 48 -24.41 -5.93 -17.18
C CYS A 48 -25.54 -5.93 -18.24
N LEU A 49 -26.30 -4.85 -18.33
CA LEU A 49 -27.42 -4.71 -19.25
C LEU A 49 -27.00 -4.28 -20.66
N THR A 50 -25.96 -3.43 -20.78
CA THR A 50 -25.52 -2.88 -22.07
C THR A 50 -24.44 -3.73 -22.74
N GLU A 51 -23.43 -4.16 -22.00
CA GLU A 51 -22.25 -4.87 -22.52
C GLU A 51 -22.20 -6.35 -22.11
N GLY A 52 -23.10 -6.76 -21.21
CA GLY A 52 -23.27 -8.13 -20.77
C GLY A 52 -22.52 -8.48 -19.48
N VAL A 53 -22.72 -9.72 -19.02
CA VAL A 53 -22.24 -10.21 -17.71
C VAL A 53 -20.73 -10.13 -17.57
N LYS A 54 -19.98 -10.31 -18.66
CA LYS A 54 -18.52 -10.30 -18.64
C LYS A 54 -17.95 -8.93 -18.26
N SER A 55 -18.46 -7.85 -18.87
CA SER A 55 -18.04 -6.47 -18.54
C SER A 55 -18.34 -6.13 -17.08
N ALA A 56 -19.53 -6.50 -16.59
CA ALA A 56 -19.88 -6.30 -15.19
C ALA A 56 -18.96 -7.05 -14.22
N VAL A 57 -18.61 -8.30 -14.53
CA VAL A 57 -17.66 -9.08 -13.73
C VAL A 57 -16.25 -8.46 -13.77
N ASP A 58 -15.81 -7.96 -14.93
CA ASP A 58 -14.49 -7.34 -15.07
C ASP A 58 -14.40 -5.99 -14.33
N TYR A 59 -15.48 -5.21 -14.30
CA TYR A 59 -15.62 -4.02 -13.44
C TYR A 59 -15.52 -4.37 -11.95
N VAL A 60 -16.20 -5.42 -11.49
CA VAL A 60 -16.12 -5.85 -10.08
C VAL A 60 -14.72 -6.35 -9.73
N LYS A 61 -14.05 -7.09 -10.63
CA LYS A 61 -12.65 -7.48 -10.44
C LYS A 61 -11.74 -6.25 -10.33
N HIS A 62 -12.00 -5.18 -11.10
CA HIS A 62 -11.25 -3.94 -10.99
C HIS A 62 -11.38 -3.34 -9.58
N ILE A 63 -12.61 -3.25 -9.05
CA ILE A 63 -12.86 -2.77 -7.69
C ILE A 63 -12.16 -3.65 -6.64
N GLU A 64 -12.26 -4.98 -6.74
CA GLU A 64 -11.58 -5.88 -5.81
C GLU A 64 -10.06 -5.68 -5.83
N ARG A 65 -9.46 -5.51 -7.02
CA ARG A 65 -8.03 -5.22 -7.16
C ARG A 65 -7.67 -3.86 -6.58
N GLU A 66 -8.50 -2.83 -6.78
CA GLU A 66 -8.27 -1.51 -6.18
C GLU A 66 -8.35 -1.55 -4.65
N ARG A 67 -9.33 -2.27 -4.10
CA ARG A 67 -9.44 -2.49 -2.65
C ARG A 67 -8.21 -3.23 -2.13
N GLU A 68 -7.78 -4.27 -2.83
CA GLU A 68 -6.58 -5.01 -2.45
C GLU A 68 -5.31 -4.14 -2.56
N ARG A 69 -5.19 -3.30 -3.59
CA ARG A 69 -4.10 -2.33 -3.73
C ARG A 69 -4.10 -1.32 -2.58
N LYS A 70 -5.25 -0.74 -2.25
CA LYS A 70 -5.40 0.17 -1.09
C LYS A 70 -5.04 -0.53 0.23
N CYS A 71 -5.44 -1.79 0.41
CA CYS A 71 -5.04 -2.59 1.58
C CYS A 71 -3.53 -2.87 1.64
N ARG A 72 -2.82 -2.81 0.51
CA ARG A 72 -1.36 -2.99 0.41
C ARG A 72 -0.59 -1.67 0.39
N GLN A 73 -1.28 -0.53 0.31
CA GLN A 73 -0.65 0.79 0.45
C GLN A 73 -0.38 1.02 1.94
N TYR A 74 0.90 0.92 2.29
CA TYR A 74 1.36 1.31 3.61
C TYR A 74 1.92 2.73 3.53
N MET A 75 1.84 3.44 4.64
CA MET A 75 2.56 4.68 4.86
C MET A 75 3.51 4.50 6.03
N THR A 76 4.60 5.25 5.99
CA THR A 76 5.52 5.42 7.10
C THR A 76 5.82 6.91 7.26
N TYR A 77 6.47 7.24 8.36
CA TYR A 77 6.94 8.58 8.62
C TYR A 77 8.46 8.61 8.47
N GLY A 78 8.95 9.75 8.02
CA GLY A 78 10.37 10.05 7.90
C GLY A 78 10.64 11.49 8.31
N PHE A 79 11.91 11.87 8.19
CA PHE A 79 12.38 13.21 8.52
C PHE A 79 13.34 13.69 7.44
N MET A 80 13.26 14.99 7.14
CA MET A 80 14.17 15.62 6.18
C MET A 80 15.60 15.61 6.70
N LEU A 81 16.58 15.55 5.80
CA LEU A 81 17.98 15.73 6.17
C LEU A 81 18.31 17.22 6.35
N GLU A 82 19.22 17.50 7.28
CA GLU A 82 19.74 18.85 7.53
C GLU A 82 20.67 19.29 6.39
N GLU A 83 21.50 18.37 5.89
CA GLU A 83 22.48 18.66 4.84
C GLU A 83 21.80 18.94 3.50
N ASN A 84 20.75 18.18 3.16
CA ASN A 84 20.02 18.28 1.90
C ASN A 84 18.50 18.38 2.13
N PRO A 85 17.87 19.55 1.87
CA PRO A 85 16.45 19.77 2.12
C PRO A 85 15.51 19.09 1.12
N HIS A 86 16.02 18.27 0.21
CA HIS A 86 15.24 17.45 -0.74
C HIS A 86 15.31 15.96 -0.43
N GLU A 87 16.16 15.56 0.51
CA GLU A 87 16.35 14.18 0.91
C GLU A 87 15.71 13.94 2.29
N TYR A 88 15.26 12.72 2.51
CA TYR A 88 14.64 12.32 3.77
C TYR A 88 15.00 10.88 4.10
N VAL A 89 15.00 10.59 5.40
CA VAL A 89 15.19 9.24 5.93
C VAL A 89 13.87 8.77 6.52
N TYR A 90 13.53 7.51 6.28
CA TYR A 90 12.33 6.88 6.83
C TYR A 90 12.64 5.44 7.25
N CYS A 91 11.82 4.89 8.15
CA CYS A 91 11.96 3.51 8.62
C CYS A 91 10.89 2.59 7.98
N PRO A 92 11.25 1.72 7.02
CA PRO A 92 10.29 0.83 6.36
C PRO A 92 9.64 -0.19 7.31
N SER A 93 10.32 -0.52 8.42
CA SER A 93 9.85 -1.43 9.47
C SER A 93 8.64 -0.87 10.24
N LEU A 94 8.62 0.44 10.46
CA LEU A 94 7.59 1.15 11.20
C LEU A 94 6.57 1.75 10.23
N ARG A 95 5.51 1.00 9.93
CA ARG A 95 4.51 1.37 8.91
C ARG A 95 3.09 1.16 9.39
N CYS A 96 2.17 2.00 8.90
CA CYS A 96 0.72 1.90 9.10
C CYS A 96 -0.01 1.92 7.77
N ARG A 97 -1.32 1.67 7.81
CA ARG A 97 -2.23 1.89 6.69
C ARG A 97 -2.89 3.26 6.79
N GLU A 98 -3.34 3.78 5.65
CA GLU A 98 -4.20 4.96 5.60
C GLU A 98 -5.55 4.75 6.29
N SER A 99 -6.00 3.52 6.50
CA SER A 99 -7.24 3.26 7.26
C SER A 99 -7.01 3.21 8.78
N ASP A 100 -5.76 3.20 9.25
CA ASP A 100 -5.48 3.05 10.68
C ASP A 100 -5.87 4.31 11.46
N THR A 101 -6.23 4.11 12.73
CA THR A 101 -6.65 5.21 13.62
C THR A 101 -5.54 6.24 13.78
N LEU A 102 -5.93 7.50 14.02
CA LEU A 102 -4.98 8.60 14.24
C LEU A 102 -3.97 8.28 15.36
N LYS A 103 -4.44 7.60 16.42
CA LYS A 103 -3.59 7.16 17.54
C LYS A 103 -2.46 6.24 17.07
N THR A 104 -2.77 5.25 16.24
CA THR A 104 -1.77 4.32 15.69
C THR A 104 -0.73 5.05 14.85
N ARG A 105 -1.17 6.01 14.02
CA ARG A 105 -0.27 6.80 13.18
C ARG A 105 0.67 7.69 13.99
N LEU A 106 0.14 8.34 15.03
CA LEU A 106 0.95 9.13 15.95
C LEU A 106 1.97 8.27 16.70
N CYS A 107 1.58 7.07 17.15
CA CYS A 107 2.51 6.13 17.78
C CYS A 107 3.67 5.76 16.84
N ILE A 108 3.40 5.56 15.55
CA ILE A 108 4.45 5.23 14.58
C ILE A 108 5.37 6.43 14.34
N LEU A 109 4.81 7.63 14.17
CA LEU A 109 5.62 8.86 14.04
C LEU A 109 6.54 9.04 15.25
N GLN A 110 6.02 8.82 16.47
CA GLN A 110 6.80 8.88 17.70
C GLN A 110 7.90 7.80 17.72
N ALA A 111 7.57 6.57 17.37
CA ALA A 111 8.53 5.47 17.33
C ALA A 111 9.69 5.73 16.35
N VAL A 112 9.38 6.24 15.13
CA VAL A 112 10.43 6.61 14.16
C VAL A 112 11.31 7.74 14.71
N ARG A 113 10.69 8.74 15.35
CA ARG A 113 11.43 9.86 15.95
C ARG A 113 12.34 9.38 17.08
N GLU A 114 11.88 8.46 17.91
CA GLU A 114 12.65 7.87 19.00
C GLU A 114 13.81 7.02 18.49
N GLU A 115 13.59 6.21 17.45
CA GLU A 115 14.66 5.43 16.81
C GLU A 115 15.78 6.34 16.30
N LEU A 116 15.43 7.40 15.55
CA LEU A 116 16.42 8.34 15.04
C LEU A 116 17.07 9.17 16.16
N ALA A 117 16.33 9.50 17.22
CA ALA A 117 16.87 10.27 18.34
C ALA A 117 17.97 9.53 19.12
N ARG A 118 18.01 8.18 19.12
CA ARG A 118 19.04 7.39 19.82
C ARG A 118 20.45 7.79 19.41
N ASP A 119 20.66 7.99 18.11
CA ASP A 119 21.95 8.37 17.54
C ASP A 119 22.02 9.87 17.21
N LYS A 120 21.23 10.71 17.89
CA LYS A 120 21.09 12.15 17.64
C LYS A 120 20.70 12.49 16.20
N GLY A 121 19.93 11.61 15.55
CA GLY A 121 19.51 11.76 14.16
C GLY A 121 20.58 11.37 13.14
N ARG A 122 21.74 10.82 13.56
CA ARG A 122 22.79 10.39 12.63
C ARG A 122 22.39 9.11 11.91
N VAL A 123 22.42 9.17 10.59
CA VAL A 123 22.09 8.07 9.70
C VAL A 123 23.27 7.82 8.78
N GLU A 124 23.76 6.58 8.73
CA GLU A 124 24.84 6.17 7.84
C GLU A 124 24.32 6.15 6.39
N GLN A 125 24.87 7.01 5.53
CA GLN A 125 24.46 7.11 4.13
C GLN A 125 25.29 6.21 3.22
N SER A 126 26.61 6.26 3.37
CA SER A 126 27.53 5.52 2.52
C SER A 126 28.79 5.12 3.26
N ILE A 127 29.39 4.04 2.76
CA ILE A 127 30.70 3.56 3.19
C ILE A 127 31.61 3.65 1.98
N GLU A 128 32.62 4.49 2.06
CA GLU A 128 33.70 4.58 1.09
C GLU A 128 34.87 3.76 1.60
N CYS A 129 35.54 3.02 0.72
CA CYS A 129 36.77 2.33 1.05
C CYS A 129 37.69 2.28 -0.15
N ASP A 130 38.99 2.29 0.12
CA ASP A 130 40.01 2.00 -0.86
C ASP A 130 40.13 0.48 -1.00
N LEU A 131 40.52 -0.01 -2.18
CA LEU A 131 40.80 -1.43 -2.39
C LEU A 131 42.30 -1.63 -2.55
N ASP A 132 42.85 -2.58 -1.80
CA ASP A 132 44.21 -3.05 -2.04
C ASP A 132 44.33 -3.74 -3.41
N GLY A 133 45.56 -3.99 -3.86
CA GLY A 133 45.85 -4.81 -5.05
C GLY A 133 45.30 -6.25 -5.01
N HIS A 134 44.71 -6.67 -3.89
CA HIS A 134 43.99 -7.94 -3.72
C HIS A 134 42.47 -7.77 -3.51
N TYR A 135 41.91 -6.61 -3.87
CA TYR A 135 40.48 -6.27 -3.71
C TYR A 135 39.98 -6.39 -2.27
N ARG A 136 40.85 -6.15 -1.29
CA ARG A 136 40.48 -6.10 0.12
C ARG A 136 40.19 -4.65 0.49
N PRO A 137 39.11 -4.36 1.24
CA PRO A 137 38.78 -3.01 1.64
C PRO A 137 39.78 -2.50 2.69
N VAL A 138 40.34 -1.33 2.43
CA VAL A 138 41.26 -0.59 3.29
C VAL A 138 40.77 0.86 3.40
N ASN A 139 41.15 1.59 4.45
CA ASN A 139 40.73 2.97 4.69
C ASN A 139 39.21 3.18 4.61
N ILE A 140 38.46 2.39 5.38
CA ILE A 140 37.00 2.48 5.42
C ILE A 140 36.58 3.83 6.05
N ARG A 141 35.85 4.64 5.29
CA ARG A 141 35.25 5.91 5.70
C ARG A 141 33.73 5.77 5.68
N LYS A 142 33.09 6.21 6.75
CA LYS A 142 31.64 6.21 6.86
C LYS A 142 31.13 7.63 6.79
N ASN A 143 30.23 7.88 5.84
CA ASN A 143 29.56 9.16 5.70
C ASN A 143 28.21 9.09 6.41
N TYR A 144 27.94 10.11 7.23
CA TYR A 144 26.72 10.23 8.00
C TYR A 144 25.97 11.49 7.57
N ALA A 145 24.64 11.42 7.60
CA ALA A 145 23.77 12.57 7.51
C ALA A 145 22.91 12.70 8.76
N THR A 146 22.37 13.88 8.98
CA THR A 146 21.63 14.23 10.19
C THR A 146 20.18 14.49 9.83
N ALA A 147 19.27 13.73 10.43
CA ALA A 147 17.84 13.91 10.25
C ALA A 147 17.30 15.05 11.13
N ASP A 148 16.65 16.04 10.52
CA ASP A 148 15.94 17.11 11.21
C ASP A 148 14.61 16.58 11.78
N LEU A 149 14.63 16.23 13.06
CA LEU A 149 13.48 15.68 13.79
C LEU A 149 12.31 16.67 13.94
N ARG A 150 12.44 17.93 13.51
CA ARG A 150 11.36 18.93 13.50
C ARG A 150 10.58 18.94 12.20
N ARG A 151 11.11 18.34 11.12
CA ARG A 151 10.53 18.36 9.78
C ARG A 151 10.10 16.94 9.36
N PRO A 152 8.98 16.44 9.90
CA PRO A 152 8.47 15.13 9.53
C PRO A 152 7.89 15.14 8.10
N VAL A 153 8.03 14.03 7.41
CA VAL A 153 7.41 13.76 6.11
C VAL A 153 6.67 12.43 6.14
N MET A 154 5.60 12.35 5.34
CA MET A 154 4.85 11.11 5.14
C MET A 154 5.34 10.45 3.85
N VAL A 155 5.67 9.17 3.95
CA VAL A 155 6.23 8.39 2.85
C VAL A 155 5.31 7.22 2.53
N TRP A 156 4.88 7.12 1.28
CA TRP A 156 4.07 6.00 0.81
C TRP A 156 4.95 4.84 0.40
N LEU A 157 4.66 3.67 0.97
CA LEU A 157 5.36 2.42 0.70
C LEU A 157 4.49 1.55 -0.21
N HIS A 158 5.02 1.26 -1.39
CA HIS A 158 4.50 0.19 -2.23
C HIS A 158 5.16 -1.12 -1.85
N VAL A 159 4.39 -2.02 -1.24
CA VAL A 159 4.84 -3.40 -1.01
C VAL A 159 4.67 -4.15 -2.32
N VAL A 160 5.79 -4.42 -2.98
CA VAL A 160 5.90 -5.26 -4.19
C VAL A 160 5.75 -6.72 -3.82
#